data_AF-A0A520BJQ9-F1
#
_entry.id   AF-A0A520BJQ9-F1
#
_cell.length_a   1.000
_cell.length_b   1.000
_cell.length_c   1.000
_cell.angle_alpha   90.00
_cell.angle_beta   90.00
_cell.angle_gamma   90.00
#
_symmetry.space_group_name_H-M   'P 1'
#
loop_
_entity.id
_entity.type
_entity.pdbx_description
1 polymer ?
#
loop_
_entity_poly.entity_id
_entity_poly.type
_entity_poly.pdbx_seq_one_letter_code
_entity_poly.pdbx_strand_id
1 'polypeptide(L)'
;MKLNALCCIIFCFCFQSKILANITTGAKNGVIDLRAQNFKERVKIDGKWHFYWNQFIDPKHTDQFKETVVDFPMKWNELTINGKKLPSFGYASYHVKILLPKKHGNLRITLPDIYCAYNGYLNGELVVSTGKISKSPEGFIPRWQYKAMDIPNEIDTADIVFHIANFVHFKGGVKDSMYIGDKLQIQLDRRKAEAIDLLLTGCLCMGGLFFLGLYLVGNRDKATLLFSLFCIIYSYRILGVGNYVLHTLFPGSSWAITVHLEYLSLFISIGLFSLYTRYLYLKD
;
A
#
# COMPACT_ATOMS: atom_id res chain seq x y z
N MET A 1 -40.95 6.24 14.14
CA MET A 1 -40.93 6.88 12.79
C MET A 1 -40.06 8.16 12.74
N LYS A 2 -38.91 8.21 13.43
CA LYS A 2 -37.93 9.32 13.38
C LYS A 2 -36.48 8.86 13.17
N LEU A 3 -36.24 7.55 13.00
CA LEU A 3 -34.91 6.97 12.87
C LEU A 3 -34.45 6.84 11.40
N ASN A 4 -35.38 6.82 10.44
CA ASN A 4 -35.04 6.66 9.02
C ASN A 4 -34.55 7.96 8.36
N ALA A 5 -34.82 9.13 8.94
CA ALA A 5 -34.38 10.41 8.38
C ALA A 5 -32.89 10.69 8.66
N LEU A 6 -32.32 10.15 9.75
CA LEU A 6 -30.92 10.38 10.12
C LEU A 6 -29.95 9.54 9.27
N CYS A 7 -30.35 8.33 8.85
CA CYS A 7 -29.55 7.50 7.94
C CYS A 7 -29.42 8.10 6.54
N CYS A 8 -30.41 8.83 6.04
CA CYS A 8 -30.33 9.47 4.73
C CYS A 8 -29.39 10.69 4.70
N ILE A 9 -29.26 11.42 5.81
CA ILE A 9 -28.39 12.61 5.87
C ILE A 9 -26.91 12.21 5.91
N ILE A 10 -26.57 11.07 6.50
CA ILE A 10 -25.19 10.55 6.53
C ILE A 10 -24.79 9.94 5.16
N PHE A 11 -25.77 9.45 4.37
CA PHE A 11 -25.50 8.89 3.04
C PHE A 11 -25.44 9.95 1.92
N CYS A 12 -26.01 11.15 2.13
CA CYS A 12 -26.10 12.18 1.09
C CYS A 12 -24.90 13.15 1.00
N PHE A 13 -23.93 13.10 1.92
CA PHE A 13 -22.85 14.11 1.97
C PHE A 13 -21.54 13.75 1.22
N CYS A 14 -21.47 12.62 0.51
CA CYS A 14 -20.23 12.16 -0.13
C CYS A 14 -20.23 12.07 -1.67
N PHE A 15 -21.23 12.60 -2.37
CA PHE A 15 -21.23 12.62 -3.84
C PHE A 15 -21.20 14.05 -4.39
N GLN A 16 -20.06 14.72 -4.24
CA GLN A 16 -19.63 15.71 -5.23
C GLN A 16 -18.51 15.07 -6.05
N SER A 17 -18.88 14.39 -7.15
CA SER A 17 -17.91 14.10 -8.19
C SER A 17 -17.59 15.41 -8.90
N LYS A 18 -16.42 15.97 -8.62
CA LYS A 18 -15.83 16.93 -9.54
C LYS A 18 -15.46 16.16 -10.81
N ILE A 19 -16.20 16.41 -11.89
CA ILE A 19 -15.80 16.02 -13.23
C ILE A 19 -14.60 16.90 -13.58
N LEU A 20 -13.39 16.45 -13.22
CA LEU A 20 -12.19 16.94 -13.89
C LEU A 20 -12.14 16.29 -15.26
N ALA A 21 -11.98 17.12 -16.29
CA ALA A 21 -11.70 16.66 -17.65
C ALA A 21 -10.54 15.65 -17.60
N ASN A 22 -10.80 14.43 -18.09
CA ASN A 22 -9.82 13.37 -18.25
C ASN A 22 -8.77 13.80 -19.28
N ILE A 23 -7.77 14.57 -18.85
CA ILE A 23 -6.45 14.47 -19.48
C ILE A 23 -6.03 13.03 -19.20
N THR A 24 -5.72 12.24 -20.24
CA THR A 24 -5.25 10.86 -20.06
C THR A 24 -3.93 10.87 -19.28
N THR A 25 -3.99 10.84 -17.95
CA THR A 25 -2.85 10.89 -17.02
C THR A 25 -2.35 9.47 -16.71
N GLY A 26 -2.01 8.73 -17.76
CA GLY A 26 -1.43 7.40 -17.63
C GLY A 26 -0.22 7.24 -18.53
N ALA A 27 0.77 6.49 -18.08
CA ALA A 27 1.92 6.13 -18.87
C ALA A 27 1.49 5.42 -20.16
N LYS A 28 2.10 5.78 -21.28
CA LYS A 28 1.95 5.13 -22.57
C LYS A 28 3.32 4.67 -23.01
N ASN A 29 3.49 3.34 -23.14
CA ASN A 29 4.75 2.73 -23.53
C ASN A 29 5.94 3.20 -22.68
N GLY A 30 5.81 3.15 -21.35
CA GLY A 30 6.88 3.53 -20.42
C GLY A 30 7.07 5.04 -20.25
N VAL A 31 6.27 5.89 -20.89
CA VAL A 31 6.39 7.36 -20.75
C VAL A 31 5.09 7.98 -20.25
N ILE A 32 5.17 8.79 -19.20
CA ILE A 32 4.05 9.60 -18.72
C ILE A 32 4.38 11.08 -18.85
N ASP A 33 3.49 11.84 -19.50
CA ASP A 33 3.67 13.28 -19.71
C ASP A 33 2.88 14.08 -18.68
N LEU A 34 3.59 14.66 -17.71
CA LEU A 34 3.03 15.50 -16.65
C LEU A 34 3.43 16.97 -16.81
N ARG A 35 3.95 17.39 -17.97
CA ARG A 35 4.44 18.77 -18.19
C ARG A 35 3.37 19.85 -18.03
N ALA A 36 2.10 19.49 -18.20
CA ALA A 36 0.95 20.38 -18.00
C ALA A 36 0.33 20.31 -16.59
N GLN A 37 0.87 19.47 -15.70
CA GLN A 37 0.33 19.27 -14.36
C GLN A 37 0.87 20.31 -13.38
N ASN A 38 0.04 20.74 -12.43
CA ASN A 38 0.39 21.73 -11.41
C ASN A 38 0.69 21.12 -10.03
N PHE A 39 0.52 19.81 -9.86
CA PHE A 39 0.77 19.02 -8.65
C PHE A 39 0.12 19.55 -7.35
N LYS A 40 -0.92 20.40 -7.44
CA LYS A 40 -1.72 20.80 -6.28
C LYS A 40 -2.46 19.60 -5.68
N GLU A 41 -2.94 18.72 -6.55
CA GLU A 41 -3.43 17.40 -6.20
C GLU A 41 -2.41 16.36 -6.64
N ARG A 42 -2.33 15.25 -5.90
CA ARG A 42 -1.47 14.14 -6.28
C ARG A 42 -1.97 13.47 -7.55
N VAL A 43 -1.06 13.15 -8.46
CA VAL A 43 -1.35 12.51 -9.74
C VAL A 43 -0.90 11.06 -9.70
N LYS A 44 -1.73 10.15 -10.20
CA LYS A 44 -1.37 8.74 -10.35
C LYS A 44 -0.33 8.58 -11.45
N ILE A 45 0.67 7.73 -11.22
CA ILE A 45 1.63 7.32 -12.25
C ILE A 45 1.29 5.94 -12.84
N ASP A 46 -0.01 5.65 -12.94
CA ASP A 46 -0.55 4.41 -13.50
C ASP A 46 -0.41 4.38 -15.03
N GLY A 47 -0.73 3.25 -15.66
CA GLY A 47 -0.77 3.10 -17.11
C GLY A 47 0.13 1.97 -17.58
N LYS A 48 0.82 2.17 -18.71
CA LYS A 48 1.64 1.15 -19.36
C LYS A 48 3.12 1.39 -19.13
N TRP A 49 3.74 0.55 -18.30
CA TRP A 49 5.15 0.63 -17.94
C TRP A 49 5.97 -0.42 -18.71
N HIS A 50 7.28 -0.18 -18.80
CA HIS A 50 8.21 -1.20 -19.27
C HIS A 50 8.52 -2.20 -18.14
N PHE A 51 8.56 -3.47 -18.50
CA PHE A 51 8.70 -4.59 -17.57
C PHE A 51 9.66 -5.64 -18.12
N TYR A 52 10.53 -6.12 -17.23
CA TYR A 52 11.62 -7.04 -17.55
C TYR A 52 11.61 -8.21 -16.58
N TRP A 53 10.99 -9.31 -16.98
CA TRP A 53 10.87 -10.50 -16.15
C TRP A 53 12.23 -11.22 -16.00
N ASN A 54 12.56 -11.66 -14.79
CA ASN A 54 13.81 -12.33 -14.41
C ASN A 54 15.07 -11.54 -14.79
N GLN A 55 14.98 -10.21 -14.76
CA GLN A 55 16.09 -9.32 -15.10
C GLN A 55 16.14 -8.14 -14.13
N PHE A 56 17.34 -7.84 -13.63
CA PHE A 56 17.69 -6.54 -13.06
C PHE A 56 18.46 -5.80 -14.13
N ILE A 57 17.80 -4.85 -14.76
CA ILE A 57 18.39 -4.04 -15.84
C ILE A 57 19.42 -3.08 -15.25
N ASP A 58 20.30 -2.52 -16.09
CA ASP A 58 21.16 -1.42 -15.63
C ASP A 58 20.31 -0.14 -15.55
N PRO A 59 20.15 0.47 -14.36
CA PRO A 59 19.37 1.70 -14.20
C PRO A 59 19.92 2.90 -14.97
N LYS A 60 21.18 2.85 -15.44
CA LYS A 60 21.82 3.91 -16.24
C LYS A 60 21.67 3.72 -17.75
N HIS A 61 21.36 2.50 -18.20
CA HIS A 61 21.35 2.12 -19.62
C HIS A 61 20.12 1.28 -19.95
N THR A 62 18.94 1.83 -19.72
CA THR A 62 17.66 1.13 -19.88
C THR A 62 17.36 0.74 -21.34
N ASP A 63 17.84 1.51 -22.31
CA ASP A 63 17.62 1.30 -23.76
C ASP A 63 18.28 0.03 -24.32
N GLN A 64 19.15 -0.64 -23.57
CA GLN A 64 19.86 -1.85 -24.01
C GLN A 64 19.08 -3.15 -23.82
N PHE A 65 17.93 -3.09 -23.13
CA PHE A 65 17.17 -4.26 -22.72
C PHE A 65 15.87 -4.37 -23.51
N LYS A 66 15.52 -5.58 -23.95
CA LYS A 66 14.23 -5.84 -24.59
C LYS A 66 13.10 -5.75 -23.58
N GLU A 67 12.22 -4.78 -23.78
CA GLU A 67 11.10 -4.47 -22.91
C GLU A 67 9.84 -5.26 -23.26
N THR A 68 9.03 -5.52 -22.23
CA THR A 68 7.61 -5.85 -22.40
C THR A 68 6.79 -4.74 -21.79
N VAL A 69 5.76 -4.28 -22.49
CA VAL A 69 4.85 -3.26 -21.96
C VAL A 69 3.74 -3.95 -21.19
N VAL A 70 3.55 -3.58 -19.93
CA VAL A 70 2.51 -4.17 -19.05
C VAL A 70 1.70 -3.07 -18.38
N ASP A 71 0.47 -3.40 -18.01
CA ASP A 71 -0.35 -2.50 -17.21
C ASP A 71 0.22 -2.42 -15.78
N PHE A 72 0.22 -1.22 -15.23
CA PHE A 72 0.72 -0.87 -13.92
C PHE A 72 -0.29 0.04 -13.19
N PRO A 73 -0.52 -0.18 -11.89
CA PRO A 73 -0.03 -1.30 -11.09
C PRO A 73 -0.74 -2.61 -11.45
N MET A 74 -0.02 -3.72 -11.36
CA MET A 74 -0.58 -5.06 -11.49
C MET A 74 0.34 -6.06 -10.80
N LYS A 75 -0.25 -7.03 -10.08
CA LYS A 75 0.53 -8.15 -9.54
C LYS A 75 1.11 -8.93 -10.72
N TRP A 76 2.41 -9.16 -10.74
CA TRP A 76 3.02 -9.79 -11.93
C TRP A 76 2.50 -11.21 -12.15
N ASN A 77 2.05 -11.90 -11.09
CA ASN A 77 1.49 -13.23 -11.20
C ASN A 77 0.05 -13.25 -11.74
N GLU A 78 -0.47 -12.11 -12.17
CA GLU A 78 -1.68 -11.98 -12.99
C GLU A 78 -1.34 -11.69 -14.47
N LEU A 79 -0.08 -11.36 -14.78
CA LEU A 79 0.38 -11.14 -16.14
C LEU A 79 0.56 -12.46 -16.88
N THR A 80 0.26 -12.40 -18.18
CA THR A 80 0.52 -13.48 -19.14
C THR A 80 1.47 -12.97 -20.22
N ILE A 81 2.68 -13.53 -20.29
CA ILE A 81 3.70 -13.17 -21.29
C ILE A 81 3.96 -14.42 -22.14
N ASN A 82 3.89 -14.27 -23.46
CA ASN A 82 4.05 -15.37 -24.42
C ASN A 82 3.14 -16.59 -24.11
N GLY A 83 1.89 -16.32 -23.74
CA GLY A 83 0.88 -17.36 -23.43
C GLY A 83 1.07 -18.06 -22.08
N LYS A 84 2.04 -17.65 -21.25
CA LYS A 84 2.28 -18.23 -19.92
C LYS A 84 2.05 -17.21 -18.82
N LYS A 85 1.27 -17.60 -17.81
CA LYS A 85 1.08 -16.82 -16.58
C LYS A 85 2.37 -16.82 -15.77
N LEU A 86 2.80 -15.66 -15.29
CA LEU A 86 4.02 -15.58 -14.50
C LEU A 86 3.82 -16.18 -13.10
N PRO A 87 4.84 -16.82 -12.52
CA PRO A 87 4.79 -17.29 -11.13
C PRO A 87 4.82 -16.12 -10.14
N SER A 88 4.36 -16.36 -8.90
CA SER A 88 4.46 -15.37 -7.82
C SER A 88 5.90 -15.11 -7.39
N PHE A 89 6.75 -16.14 -7.47
CA PHE A 89 8.13 -16.07 -7.05
C PHE A 89 9.06 -15.77 -8.22
N GLY A 90 10.01 -14.88 -7.99
CA GLY A 90 10.94 -14.40 -8.99
C GLY A 90 11.36 -12.97 -8.72
N TYR A 91 11.93 -12.35 -9.74
CA TYR A 91 12.38 -10.97 -9.69
C TYR A 91 12.16 -10.30 -11.05
N ALA A 92 12.01 -8.98 -11.04
CA ALA A 92 11.76 -8.21 -12.25
C ALA A 92 12.22 -6.77 -12.10
N SER A 93 12.39 -6.10 -13.24
CA SER A 93 12.52 -4.65 -13.31
C SER A 93 11.26 -4.02 -13.87
N TYR A 94 10.89 -2.86 -13.33
CA TYR A 94 9.88 -1.96 -13.87
C TYR A 94 10.56 -0.64 -14.22
N HIS A 95 10.18 -0.02 -15.33
CA HIS A 95 10.75 1.24 -15.78
C HIS A 95 9.66 2.17 -16.32
N VAL A 96 9.78 3.45 -15.95
CA VAL A 96 8.95 4.54 -16.46
C VAL A 96 9.75 5.84 -16.52
N LYS A 97 9.51 6.62 -17.55
CA LYS A 97 10.01 7.98 -17.72
C LYS A 97 8.88 8.99 -17.49
N ILE A 98 9.06 9.88 -16.54
CA ILE A 98 8.11 10.93 -16.19
C ILE A 98 8.62 12.26 -16.73
N LEU A 99 7.87 12.87 -17.65
CA LEU A 99 8.16 14.22 -18.14
C LEU A 99 7.51 15.25 -17.22
N LEU A 100 8.30 16.15 -16.68
CA LEU A 100 7.90 17.12 -15.65
C LEU A 100 7.90 18.55 -16.23
N PRO A 101 7.08 19.47 -15.68
CA PRO A 101 7.14 20.87 -16.05
C PRO A 101 8.53 21.44 -15.75
N LYS A 102 9.11 22.27 -16.63
CA LYS A 102 10.45 22.87 -16.42
C LYS A 102 10.61 23.60 -15.09
N LYS A 103 9.52 24.09 -14.51
CA LYS A 103 9.47 24.66 -13.17
C LYS A 103 8.44 23.88 -12.37
N HIS A 104 8.90 23.13 -11.39
CA HIS A 104 8.05 22.49 -10.40
C HIS A 104 8.64 22.69 -8.99
N GLY A 105 7.80 22.57 -7.97
CA GLY A 105 8.26 22.58 -6.57
C GLY A 105 8.91 21.25 -6.18
N ASN A 106 9.18 21.09 -4.89
CA ASN A 106 9.63 19.80 -4.33
C ASN A 106 8.58 18.74 -4.55
N LEU A 107 8.84 17.80 -5.45
CA LEU A 107 7.94 16.68 -5.72
C LEU A 107 8.37 15.45 -4.93
N ARG A 108 7.39 14.61 -4.60
CA ARG A 108 7.58 13.32 -3.95
C ARG A 108 6.70 12.28 -4.63
N ILE A 109 7.19 11.05 -4.71
CA ILE A 109 6.43 9.88 -5.16
C ILE A 109 6.18 8.98 -3.96
N THR A 110 4.90 8.65 -3.72
CA THR A 110 4.51 7.66 -2.71
C THR A 110 4.77 6.27 -3.22
N LEU A 111 5.46 5.44 -2.44
CA LEU A 111 5.68 4.04 -2.76
C LEU A 111 4.71 3.21 -1.92
N PRO A 112 3.72 2.55 -2.55
CA PRO A 112 2.81 1.67 -1.85
C PRO A 112 3.53 0.36 -1.47
N ASP A 113 2.73 -0.61 -1.06
CA ASP A 113 3.19 -1.94 -0.74
C ASP A 113 3.71 -2.65 -1.99
N ILE A 114 5.03 -2.83 -2.04
CA ILE A 114 5.71 -3.57 -3.10
C ILE A 114 6.12 -4.94 -2.55
N TYR A 115 5.69 -6.01 -3.24
CA TYR A 115 5.99 -7.38 -2.86
C TYR A 115 7.36 -7.81 -3.41
N CYS A 116 8.37 -8.20 -2.62
CA CYS A 116 8.48 -8.10 -1.15
C CYS A 116 9.81 -7.49 -0.69
N ALA A 117 10.73 -7.23 -1.62
CA ALA A 117 11.87 -6.35 -1.42
C ALA A 117 12.13 -5.61 -2.73
N TYR A 118 12.63 -4.39 -2.64
CA TYR A 118 12.93 -3.60 -3.84
C TYR A 118 14.04 -2.60 -3.64
N ASN A 119 14.65 -2.23 -4.77
CA ASN A 119 15.48 -1.04 -4.92
C ASN A 119 14.81 -0.12 -5.95
N GLY A 120 14.67 1.16 -5.63
CA GLY A 120 14.18 2.20 -6.52
C GLY A 120 15.30 3.16 -6.89
N TYR A 121 15.44 3.39 -8.18
CA TYR A 121 16.47 4.23 -8.77
C TYR A 121 15.83 5.44 -9.44
N LEU A 122 16.50 6.59 -9.36
CA LEU A 122 16.14 7.81 -10.05
C LEU A 122 17.33 8.26 -10.87
N ASN A 123 17.16 8.38 -12.18
CA ASN A 123 18.20 8.77 -13.13
C ASN A 123 19.48 7.93 -12.97
N GLY A 124 19.31 6.62 -12.72
CA GLY A 124 20.40 5.66 -12.55
C GLY A 124 20.99 5.56 -11.14
N GLU A 125 20.62 6.44 -10.21
CA GLU A 125 21.13 6.44 -8.84
C GLU A 125 20.14 5.80 -7.86
N LEU A 126 20.65 4.99 -6.92
CA LEU A 126 19.81 4.33 -5.91
C LEU A 126 19.32 5.35 -4.88
N VAL A 127 18.01 5.59 -4.82
CA VAL A 127 17.42 6.61 -3.92
C VAL A 127 16.56 6.01 -2.81
N VAL A 128 16.10 4.77 -2.98
CA VAL A 128 15.25 4.10 -2.00
C VAL A 128 15.45 2.59 -2.06
N SER A 129 15.42 1.94 -0.89
CA SER A 129 15.45 0.49 -0.78
C SER A 129 14.59 0.01 0.37
N THR A 130 14.07 -1.21 0.23
CA THR A 130 13.30 -1.91 1.25
C THR A 130 13.66 -3.39 1.19
N GLY A 131 14.20 -3.93 2.30
CA GLY A 131 14.69 -5.32 2.36
C GLY A 131 16.01 -5.50 1.62
N LYS A 132 16.32 -6.75 1.25
CA LYS A 132 17.49 -7.09 0.43
C LYS A 132 17.01 -7.87 -0.80
N ILE A 133 17.20 -7.30 -1.98
CA ILE A 133 16.91 -7.99 -3.24
C ILE A 133 18.03 -8.97 -3.60
N SER A 134 17.68 -10.03 -4.32
CA SER A 134 18.60 -11.03 -4.84
C SER A 134 17.98 -11.67 -6.09
N LYS A 135 18.81 -12.29 -6.93
CA LYS A 135 18.36 -13.15 -8.04
C LYS A 135 18.02 -14.58 -7.59
N SER A 136 18.33 -14.92 -6.34
CA SER A 136 18.04 -16.21 -5.71
C SER A 136 17.44 -16.06 -4.30
N PRO A 137 16.72 -17.08 -3.78
CA PRO A 137 16.11 -17.04 -2.45
C PRO A 137 17.10 -16.87 -1.30
N GLU A 138 18.32 -17.42 -1.39
CA GLU A 138 19.28 -17.49 -0.27
C GLU A 138 19.80 -16.10 0.14
N GLY A 139 19.86 -15.16 -0.80
CA GLY A 139 20.31 -13.78 -0.59
C GLY A 139 19.18 -12.78 -0.33
N PHE A 140 17.92 -13.23 -0.33
CA PHE A 140 16.74 -12.39 -0.30
C PHE A 140 16.21 -12.16 1.13
N ILE A 141 15.93 -10.90 1.48
CA ILE A 141 15.33 -10.54 2.77
C ILE A 141 14.08 -9.70 2.53
N PRO A 142 12.87 -10.21 2.85
CA PRO A 142 11.62 -9.47 2.65
C PRO A 142 11.44 -8.36 3.67
N ARG A 143 10.80 -7.27 3.25
CA ARG A 143 10.39 -6.18 4.12
C ARG A 143 9.19 -5.45 3.51
N TRP A 144 8.16 -5.21 4.30
CA TRP A 144 7.11 -4.24 3.97
C TRP A 144 7.29 -3.01 4.83
N GLN A 145 7.40 -1.86 4.18
CA GLN A 145 7.54 -0.58 4.85
C GLN A 145 7.07 0.51 3.89
N TYR A 146 6.32 1.48 4.41
CA TYR A 146 6.04 2.68 3.66
C TYR A 146 7.34 3.43 3.35
N LYS A 147 7.54 3.78 2.09
CA LYS A 147 8.63 4.65 1.65
C LYS A 147 8.09 5.69 0.67
N ALA A 148 8.90 6.68 0.41
CA ALA A 148 8.66 7.65 -0.63
C ALA A 148 9.99 8.02 -1.29
N MET A 149 9.92 8.43 -2.56
CA MET A 149 11.05 8.90 -3.34
C MET A 149 10.92 10.41 -3.52
N ASP A 150 11.97 11.17 -3.22
CA ASP A 150 12.00 12.61 -3.48
C ASP A 150 12.52 12.87 -4.90
N ILE A 151 11.89 13.81 -5.60
CA ILE A 151 12.29 14.23 -6.94
C ILE A 151 12.95 15.62 -6.83
N PRO A 152 14.21 15.78 -7.26
CA PRO A 152 14.90 17.07 -7.27
C PRO A 152 14.18 18.11 -8.15
N ASN A 153 14.22 19.39 -7.76
CA ASN A 153 13.48 20.47 -8.45
C ASN A 153 14.05 20.88 -9.82
N GLU A 154 15.24 20.39 -10.14
CA GLU A 154 16.06 20.88 -11.25
C GLU A 154 15.99 19.97 -12.48
N ILE A 155 15.22 18.89 -12.41
CA ILE A 155 15.10 17.93 -13.51
C ILE A 155 13.77 18.12 -14.24
N ASP A 156 13.79 18.09 -15.57
CA ASP A 156 12.57 18.09 -16.39
C ASP A 156 12.09 16.67 -16.74
N THR A 157 12.90 15.67 -16.41
CA THR A 157 12.67 14.27 -16.71
C THR A 157 13.16 13.42 -15.54
N ALA A 158 12.26 12.61 -14.98
CA ALA A 158 12.60 11.60 -13.99
C ALA A 158 12.53 10.21 -14.64
N ASP A 159 13.68 9.58 -14.79
CA ASP A 159 13.81 8.19 -15.23
C ASP A 159 13.83 7.27 -14.00
N ILE A 160 12.80 6.45 -13.85
CA ILE A 160 12.57 5.66 -12.64
C ILE A 160 12.64 4.18 -12.97
N VAL A 161 13.51 3.47 -12.27
CA VAL A 161 13.63 2.02 -12.34
C VAL A 161 13.36 1.41 -10.97
N PHE A 162 12.52 0.38 -10.90
CA PHE A 162 12.36 -0.45 -9.72
C PHE A 162 12.87 -1.86 -10.00
N HIS A 163 13.83 -2.32 -9.21
CA HIS A 163 14.18 -3.73 -9.10
C HIS A 163 13.38 -4.34 -7.97
N ILE A 164 12.57 -5.35 -8.27
CA ILE A 164 11.67 -5.99 -7.31
C ILE A 164 11.99 -7.49 -7.26
N ALA A 165 12.09 -8.03 -6.05
CA ALA A 165 12.25 -9.46 -5.82
C ALA A 165 11.19 -9.98 -4.84
N ASN A 166 10.74 -11.20 -5.06
CA ASN A 166 9.84 -11.91 -4.17
C ASN A 166 10.07 -13.41 -4.23
N PHE A 167 10.43 -14.03 -3.11
CA PHE A 167 10.60 -15.48 -2.99
C PHE A 167 9.81 -16.08 -1.82
N VAL A 168 8.95 -15.30 -1.17
CA VAL A 168 8.31 -15.69 0.10
C VAL A 168 6.80 -15.46 0.12
N HIS A 169 6.26 -14.61 -0.76
CA HIS A 169 4.85 -14.23 -0.73
C HIS A 169 4.13 -14.64 -2.02
N PHE A 170 2.88 -15.11 -1.91
CA PHE A 170 2.12 -15.60 -3.06
C PHE A 170 1.66 -14.50 -4.05
N LYS A 171 1.75 -13.23 -3.65
CA LYS A 171 1.60 -12.06 -4.54
C LYS A 171 2.98 -11.48 -4.81
N GLY A 172 3.29 -11.20 -6.08
CA GLY A 172 4.52 -10.53 -6.49
C GLY A 172 4.25 -9.27 -7.30
N GLY A 173 5.22 -8.36 -7.34
CA GLY A 173 5.11 -7.08 -8.06
C GLY A 173 4.40 -6.00 -7.23
N VAL A 174 3.69 -5.11 -7.91
CA VAL A 174 3.07 -3.92 -7.31
C VAL A 174 1.55 -3.99 -7.48
N LYS A 175 0.80 -3.89 -6.38
CA LYS A 175 -0.66 -3.99 -6.41
C LYS A 175 -1.36 -2.64 -6.48
N ASP A 176 -0.87 -1.66 -5.73
CA ASP A 176 -1.55 -0.38 -5.54
C ASP A 176 -0.84 0.74 -6.32
N SER A 177 -1.57 1.81 -6.65
CA SER A 177 -1.06 2.92 -7.46
C SER A 177 0.04 3.69 -6.72
N MET A 178 1.01 4.17 -7.48
CA MET A 178 1.96 5.18 -7.02
C MET A 178 1.41 6.57 -7.36
N TYR A 179 1.75 7.57 -6.55
CA TYR A 179 1.31 8.95 -6.74
C TYR A 179 2.49 9.90 -6.67
N ILE A 180 2.54 10.85 -7.60
CA ILE A 180 3.46 12.00 -7.57
C ILE A 180 2.71 13.26 -7.18
N GLY A 181 3.32 14.13 -6.38
CA GLY A 181 2.71 15.39 -5.96
C GLY A 181 3.66 16.24 -5.14
N ASP A 182 3.16 17.37 -4.65
CA ASP A 182 3.93 18.22 -3.73
C ASP A 182 4.39 17.43 -2.49
N LYS A 183 5.66 17.59 -2.14
CA LYS A 183 6.32 16.85 -1.06
C LYS A 183 5.69 17.11 0.29
N LEU A 184 5.35 18.36 0.61
CA LEU A 184 4.74 18.71 1.90
C LEU A 184 3.33 18.17 1.99
N GLN A 185 2.57 18.25 0.90
CA GLN A 185 1.22 17.69 0.84
C GLN A 185 1.24 16.17 1.03
N ILE A 186 2.11 15.44 0.32
CA ILE A 186 2.23 13.98 0.47
C ILE A 186 2.65 13.59 1.90
N GLN A 187 3.58 14.33 2.50
CA GLN A 187 3.98 14.10 3.89
C GLN A 187 2.82 14.35 4.87
N LEU A 188 2.05 15.42 4.65
CA LEU A 188 0.91 15.75 5.48
C LEU A 188 -0.19 14.69 5.37
N ASP A 189 -0.50 14.23 4.16
CA ASP A 189 -1.48 13.18 3.91
C ASP A 189 -1.08 11.88 4.60
N ARG A 190 0.21 11.51 4.52
CA ARG A 190 0.75 10.35 5.24
C ARG A 190 0.58 10.50 6.75
N ARG A 191 1.00 11.63 7.33
CA ARG A 191 0.89 11.87 8.78
C ARG A 191 -0.56 11.85 9.26
N LYS A 192 -1.49 12.40 8.48
CA LYS A 192 -2.93 12.35 8.77
C LYS A 192 -3.43 10.91 8.80
N ALA A 193 -3.04 10.09 7.81
CA ALA A 193 -3.42 8.68 7.76
C ALA A 193 -2.88 7.90 8.97
N GLU A 194 -1.59 8.09 9.32
CA GLU A 194 -0.99 7.46 10.50
C GLU A 194 -1.67 7.91 11.81
N ALA A 195 -2.01 9.19 11.94
CA ALA A 195 -2.70 9.72 13.11
C ALA A 195 -4.11 9.13 13.26
N ILE A 196 -4.85 8.98 12.16
CA ILE A 196 -6.16 8.32 12.16
C ILE A 196 -6.04 6.86 12.59
N ASP A 197 -5.07 6.12 12.04
CA ASP A 197 -4.85 4.71 12.40
C ASP A 197 -4.50 4.57 13.89
N LEU A 198 -3.64 5.42 14.42
CA LEU A 198 -3.27 5.44 15.84
C LEU A 198 -4.46 5.80 16.73
N LEU A 199 -5.27 6.79 16.35
CA LEU A 199 -6.47 7.18 17.08
C LEU A 199 -7.48 6.03 17.14
N LEU A 200 -7.80 5.42 15.99
CA LEU A 200 -8.74 4.30 15.89
C LEU A 200 -8.24 3.08 16.67
N THR A 201 -6.93 2.78 16.57
CA THR A 201 -6.29 1.71 17.33
C THR A 201 -6.43 1.97 18.84
N GLY A 202 -6.16 3.21 19.29
CA GLY A 202 -6.31 3.61 20.68
C GLY A 202 -7.75 3.47 21.18
N CYS A 203 -8.73 3.98 20.42
CA CYS A 203 -10.15 3.87 20.77
C CYS A 203 -10.62 2.42 20.90
N LEU A 204 -10.26 1.56 19.93
CA LEU A 204 -10.64 0.14 19.97
C LEU A 204 -9.92 -0.63 21.07
N CYS A 205 -8.63 -0.37 21.28
CA CYS A 205 -7.87 -1.01 22.36
C CYS A 205 -8.44 -0.62 23.73
N MET A 206 -8.70 0.67 23.96
CA MET A 206 -9.33 1.16 25.19
C MET A 206 -10.71 0.56 25.41
N GLY A 207 -11.57 0.56 24.39
CA GLY A 207 -12.90 -0.06 24.45
C GLY A 207 -12.81 -1.57 24.74
N GLY A 208 -11.91 -2.27 24.05
CA GLY A 208 -11.66 -3.69 24.27
C GLY A 208 -11.22 -3.99 25.71
N LEU A 209 -10.25 -3.24 26.24
CA LEU A 209 -9.81 -3.40 27.64
C LEU A 209 -10.92 -3.06 28.63
N PHE A 210 -11.74 -2.04 28.36
CA PHE A 210 -12.87 -1.67 29.20
C PHE A 210 -13.91 -2.81 29.27
N PHE A 211 -14.35 -3.34 28.13
CA PHE A 211 -15.30 -4.47 28.11
C PHE A 211 -14.70 -5.77 28.66
N LEU A 212 -13.39 -5.97 28.51
CA LEU A 212 -12.70 -7.09 29.15
C LEU A 212 -12.73 -6.95 30.68
N GLY A 213 -12.51 -5.75 31.21
CA GLY A 213 -12.68 -5.46 32.64
C GLY A 213 -14.10 -5.72 33.14
N LEU A 214 -15.12 -5.26 32.40
CA LEU A 214 -16.52 -5.54 32.71
C LEU A 214 -16.84 -7.05 32.70
N TYR A 215 -16.26 -7.81 31.77
CA TYR A 215 -16.41 -9.26 31.75
C TYR A 215 -15.80 -9.92 32.99
N LEU A 216 -14.59 -9.51 33.38
CA LEU A 216 -13.86 -10.10 34.51
C LEU A 216 -14.52 -9.81 35.87
N VAL A 217 -15.07 -8.61 36.05
CA VAL A 217 -15.69 -8.15 37.30
C VAL A 217 -17.19 -8.42 37.35
N GLY A 218 -17.87 -8.42 36.20
CA GLY A 218 -19.31 -8.55 36.10
C GLY A 218 -19.81 -9.99 35.95
N ASN A 219 -20.95 -10.16 35.29
CA ASN A 219 -21.68 -11.42 35.17
C ASN A 219 -21.03 -12.46 34.23
N ARG A 220 -19.80 -12.19 33.74
CA ARG A 220 -19.08 -13.06 32.79
C ARG A 220 -19.91 -13.43 31.55
N ASP A 221 -20.61 -12.44 30.99
CA ASP A 221 -21.36 -12.61 29.76
C ASP A 221 -20.42 -12.90 28.58
N LYS A 222 -20.69 -13.99 27.85
CA LYS A 222 -19.85 -14.45 26.74
C LYS A 222 -19.85 -13.46 25.58
N ALA A 223 -20.96 -12.77 25.31
CA ALA A 223 -21.00 -11.78 24.23
C ALA A 223 -20.04 -10.62 24.54
N THR A 224 -20.02 -10.15 25.78
CA THR A 224 -19.09 -9.11 26.25
C THR A 224 -17.63 -9.53 26.09
N LEU A 225 -17.26 -10.77 26.47
CA LEU A 225 -15.89 -11.28 26.25
C LEU A 225 -15.53 -11.29 24.77
N LEU A 226 -16.39 -11.85 23.91
CA LEU A 226 -16.12 -11.98 22.48
C LEU A 226 -15.95 -10.62 21.81
N PHE A 227 -16.78 -9.64 22.19
CA PHE A 227 -16.64 -8.26 21.71
C PHE A 227 -15.32 -7.63 22.17
N SER A 228 -14.95 -7.81 23.44
CA SER A 228 -13.68 -7.28 23.98
C SER A 228 -12.45 -7.82 23.24
N LEU A 229 -12.41 -9.15 23.02
CA LEU A 229 -11.33 -9.81 22.27
C LEU A 229 -11.32 -9.36 20.81
N PHE A 230 -12.49 -9.20 20.19
CA PHE A 230 -12.61 -8.67 18.84
C PHE A 230 -11.98 -7.27 18.75
N CYS A 231 -12.34 -6.35 19.67
CA CYS A 231 -11.80 -5.00 19.67
C CYS A 231 -10.27 -4.98 19.81
N ILE A 232 -9.71 -5.77 20.74
CA ILE A 232 -8.27 -5.87 20.96
C ILE A 232 -7.56 -6.42 19.71
N ILE A 233 -8.04 -7.52 19.15
CA ILE A 233 -7.41 -8.17 17.98
C ILE A 233 -7.58 -7.31 16.72
N TYR A 234 -8.74 -6.69 16.53
CA TYR A 234 -8.97 -5.81 15.39
C TYR A 234 -8.16 -4.50 15.48
N SER A 235 -7.86 -4.02 16.70
CA SER A 235 -6.95 -2.88 16.88
C SER A 235 -5.55 -3.16 16.29
N TYR A 236 -5.03 -4.39 16.45
CA TYR A 236 -3.79 -4.79 15.80
C TYR A 236 -3.91 -4.70 14.29
N ARG A 237 -5.04 -5.12 13.72
CA ARG A 237 -5.28 -5.08 12.27
C ARG A 237 -5.22 -3.66 11.71
N ILE A 238 -5.78 -2.67 12.41
CA ILE A 238 -5.70 -1.26 11.99
C ILE A 238 -4.25 -0.79 11.98
N LEU A 239 -3.49 -1.10 13.03
CA LEU A 239 -2.10 -0.65 13.15
C LEU A 239 -1.12 -1.39 12.24
N GLY A 240 -1.40 -2.66 11.97
CA GLY A 240 -0.52 -3.61 11.30
C GLY A 240 -0.70 -3.72 9.79
N VAL A 241 -1.79 -3.17 9.21
CA VAL A 241 -2.13 -3.35 7.79
C VAL A 241 -2.36 -2.01 7.11
N GLY A 242 -2.00 -1.90 5.82
CA GLY A 242 -2.23 -0.71 5.01
C GLY A 242 -1.11 0.32 5.19
N ASN A 243 -1.21 1.19 6.19
CA ASN A 243 -0.14 2.18 6.42
C ASN A 243 1.11 1.57 7.10
N TYR A 244 1.03 0.35 7.63
CA TYR A 244 2.09 -0.32 8.40
C TYR A 244 2.72 0.56 9.48
N VAL A 245 1.89 1.30 10.23
CA VAL A 245 2.36 2.15 11.32
C VAL A 245 3.19 1.33 12.31
N LEU A 246 2.78 0.09 12.58
CA LEU A 246 3.53 -0.85 13.43
C LEU A 246 4.96 -1.09 12.93
N HIS A 247 5.18 -1.20 11.62
CA HIS A 247 6.51 -1.46 11.04
C HIS A 247 7.42 -0.23 11.13
N THR A 248 6.83 0.97 11.15
CA THR A 248 7.54 2.23 11.39
C THR A 248 7.95 2.35 12.86
N LEU A 249 7.06 1.97 13.80
CA LEU A 249 7.34 2.01 15.24
C LEU A 249 8.35 0.93 15.66
N PHE A 250 8.29 -0.25 15.05
CA PHE A 250 9.18 -1.39 15.36
C PHE A 250 9.94 -1.85 14.11
N PRO A 251 10.96 -1.09 13.67
CA PRO A 251 11.71 -1.40 12.45
C PRO A 251 12.49 -2.73 12.53
N GLY A 252 12.76 -3.25 13.74
CA GLY A 252 13.41 -4.55 13.94
C GLY A 252 12.46 -5.75 13.90
N SER A 253 11.16 -5.55 13.72
CA SER A 253 10.18 -6.66 13.69
C SER A 253 10.44 -7.61 12.52
N SER A 254 10.30 -8.92 12.77
CA SER A 254 10.40 -9.94 11.72
C SER A 254 9.22 -9.83 10.76
N TRP A 255 9.50 -9.70 9.46
CA TRP A 255 8.48 -9.65 8.41
C TRP A 255 7.56 -10.87 8.47
N ALA A 256 8.11 -12.07 8.71
CA ALA A 256 7.30 -13.27 8.81
C ALA A 256 6.27 -13.14 9.93
N ILE A 257 6.67 -12.69 11.12
CA ILE A 257 5.76 -12.55 12.27
C ILE A 257 4.66 -11.54 11.95
N THR A 258 5.02 -10.37 11.42
CA THR A 258 4.03 -9.31 11.16
C THR A 258 3.02 -9.71 10.09
N VAL A 259 3.46 -10.38 9.02
CA VAL A 259 2.55 -10.88 7.97
C VAL A 259 1.63 -11.98 8.48
N HIS A 260 2.13 -12.93 9.28
CA HIS A 260 1.28 -13.95 9.88
C HIS A 260 0.25 -13.34 10.84
N LEU A 261 0.64 -12.36 11.66
CA LEU A 261 -0.28 -11.64 12.53
C LEU A 261 -1.31 -10.83 11.73
N GLU A 262 -0.93 -10.22 10.61
CA GLU A 262 -1.86 -9.55 9.70
C GLU A 262 -2.95 -10.52 9.20
N TYR A 263 -2.58 -11.71 8.72
CA TYR A 263 -3.56 -12.71 8.28
C TYR A 263 -4.37 -13.30 9.43
N LEU A 264 -3.73 -13.65 10.56
CA LEU A 264 -4.42 -14.16 11.74
C LEU A 264 -5.43 -13.16 12.29
N SER A 265 -5.06 -11.88 12.37
CA SER A 265 -5.96 -10.83 12.86
C SER A 265 -7.23 -10.73 12.00
N LEU A 266 -7.15 -10.95 10.69
CA LEU A 266 -8.33 -10.99 9.81
C LEU A 266 -9.27 -12.14 10.19
N PHE A 267 -8.75 -13.37 10.18
CA PHE A 267 -9.57 -14.56 10.37
C PHE A 267 -10.11 -14.67 11.80
N ILE A 268 -9.29 -14.35 12.80
CA ILE A 268 -9.72 -14.35 14.20
C ILE A 268 -10.78 -13.27 14.44
N SER A 269 -10.62 -12.07 13.87
CA SER A 269 -11.63 -11.02 14.03
C SER A 269 -12.98 -11.42 13.44
N ILE A 270 -12.99 -12.05 12.26
CA ILE A 270 -14.22 -12.58 11.65
C ILE A 270 -14.85 -13.65 12.55
N GLY A 271 -14.05 -14.59 13.06
CA GLY A 271 -14.53 -15.64 13.95
C GLY A 271 -15.12 -15.09 15.25
N LEU A 272 -14.42 -14.17 15.92
CA LEU A 272 -14.89 -13.55 17.15
C LEU A 272 -16.15 -12.72 16.93
N PHE A 273 -16.23 -11.96 15.85
CA PHE A 273 -17.43 -11.18 15.54
C PHE A 273 -18.63 -12.08 15.22
N SER A 274 -18.41 -13.18 14.50
CA SER A 274 -19.46 -14.17 14.19
C SER A 274 -19.96 -14.90 15.45
N LEU A 275 -19.06 -15.21 16.38
CA LEU A 275 -19.45 -15.78 17.67
C LEU A 275 -20.18 -14.74 18.53
N TYR A 276 -19.70 -13.50 18.55
CA TYR A 276 -20.34 -12.40 19.26
C TYR A 276 -21.80 -12.24 18.82
N THR A 277 -22.06 -12.18 17.51
CA THR A 277 -23.44 -12.05 16.99
C THR A 277 -24.28 -13.26 17.37
N ARG A 278 -23.76 -14.49 17.24
CA ARG A 278 -24.48 -15.68 17.70
C ARG A 278 -24.87 -15.58 19.17
N TYR A 279 -23.93 -15.25 20.06
CA TYR A 279 -24.21 -15.18 21.50
C TYR A 279 -25.13 -14.02 21.88
N LEU A 280 -25.12 -12.94 21.11
CA LEU A 280 -26.00 -11.79 21.33
C LEU A 280 -27.47 -12.10 21.00
N TYR A 281 -27.72 -12.90 19.95
CA TYR A 281 -29.06 -13.22 19.45
C TYR A 281 -29.51 -14.66 19.75
N LEU A 282 -28.87 -15.35 20.70
CA LEU A 282 -29.19 -16.75 21.08
C LEU A 282 -30.61 -16.97 21.66
N LYS A 283 -31.46 -15.94 21.72
CA LYS A 283 -32.77 -15.95 22.40
C LYS A 283 -33.98 -15.68 21.49
N ASP A 284 -33.78 -15.56 20.18
CA ASP A 284 -34.86 -15.54 19.17
C ASP A 284 -34.79 -16.80 18.30
#